data_AF-A0A7N0SVZ5-F1
#
_entry.id   AF-A0A7N0SVZ5-F1
#
_cell.length_a   1.000
_cell.length_b   1.000
_cell.length_c   1.000
_cell.angle_alpha   90.00
_cell.angle_beta   90.00
_cell.angle_gamma   90.00
#
_symmetry.space_group_name_H-M   'P 1'
#
loop_
_entity.id
_entity.type
_entity.pdbx_description
1 polymer ?
#
loop_
_entity_poly.entity_id
_entity_poly.type
_entity_poly.pdbx_seq_one_letter_code
_entity_poly.pdbx_strand_id
1 'polypeptide(L)'
;MFIACGKEKGRCESGDCGGSLYCEGRGGQPPASLFEITVAADQDYYDVSLVDGYNLPMSVSVSRGCRWVGCVKDLNSICPGELRVWSGGRVVGCKSACMAFNTDWDCCRGAFGSPDTCKPTRYSRIFKGACPSAYSYAYDDKSSLATCNRGDYVLTFC
;
A
#
# COMPACT_ATOMS: atom_id res chain seq x y z
N MET A 1 5.74 -3.81 -8.93
CA MET A 1 6.35 -3.45 -7.63
C MET A 1 7.78 -2.97 -7.88
N PHE A 2 8.03 -1.65 -7.78
CA PHE A 2 9.37 -1.08 -7.96
C PHE A 2 9.87 -0.59 -6.59
N ILE A 3 10.66 -1.42 -5.90
CA ILE A 3 11.49 -0.95 -4.78
C ILE A 3 12.88 -1.51 -5.03
N ALA A 4 13.80 -0.63 -5.43
CA ALA A 4 15.16 -0.95 -5.80
C ALA A 4 16.11 -0.30 -4.78
N CYS A 5 16.85 -1.11 -4.00
CA CYS A 5 17.98 -0.60 -3.23
C CYS A 5 19.24 -0.50 -4.08
N GLY A 6 19.96 0.61 -3.90
CA GLY A 6 21.21 0.86 -4.60
C GLY A 6 22.29 -0.20 -4.34
N LYS A 7 23.01 -0.50 -5.43
CA LYS A 7 24.09 -1.48 -5.68
C LYS A 7 23.62 -2.93 -5.88
N GLU A 8 24.22 -3.56 -6.89
CA GLU A 8 23.79 -4.79 -7.59
C GLU A 8 23.51 -6.03 -6.71
N LYS A 9 23.91 -6.01 -5.43
CA LYS A 9 23.47 -6.91 -4.34
C LYS A 9 23.44 -6.13 -3.02
N GLY A 10 22.31 -6.15 -2.32
CA GLY A 10 22.14 -5.44 -1.04
C GLY A 10 20.72 -5.59 -0.51
N ARG A 11 20.52 -5.54 0.82
CA ARG A 11 19.20 -5.59 1.45
C ARG A 11 18.62 -4.20 1.64
N CYS A 12 17.31 -4.05 1.42
CA CYS A 12 16.58 -2.84 1.79
C CYS A 12 16.09 -2.85 3.24
N GLU A 13 16.02 -1.66 3.84
CA GLU A 13 15.38 -1.47 5.15
C GLU A 13 13.86 -1.64 5.09
N SER A 14 13.25 -1.37 3.93
CA SER A 14 11.82 -1.62 3.65
C SER A 14 11.63 -2.01 2.19
N GLY A 15 10.62 -2.85 1.90
CA GLY A 15 10.30 -3.25 0.53
C GLY A 15 11.34 -4.12 -0.17
N ASP A 16 12.23 -4.78 0.57
CA ASP A 16 13.25 -5.67 0.01
C ASP A 16 12.62 -6.83 -0.78
N CYS A 17 13.12 -7.11 -1.99
CA CYS A 17 12.61 -8.20 -2.83
C CYS A 17 13.61 -9.36 -2.98
N GLY A 18 14.34 -9.67 -1.91
CA GLY A 18 15.30 -10.78 -1.85
C GLY A 18 16.75 -10.34 -2.04
N GLY A 19 17.10 -9.12 -1.62
CA GLY A 19 18.46 -8.57 -1.71
C GLY A 19 18.97 -8.29 -3.13
N SER A 20 18.06 -8.25 -4.11
CA SER A 20 18.35 -8.03 -5.53
C SER A 20 17.83 -6.67 -5.98
N LEU A 21 18.58 -6.00 -6.85
CA LEU A 21 18.14 -4.76 -7.49
C LEU A 21 16.94 -5.01 -8.41
N TYR A 22 16.94 -6.14 -9.11
CA TYR A 22 15.83 -6.58 -9.96
C TYR A 22 15.03 -7.65 -9.21
N CYS A 23 13.75 -7.38 -9.00
CA CYS A 23 12.90 -8.26 -8.17
C CYS A 23 12.47 -9.56 -8.87
N GLU A 24 12.60 -9.68 -10.19
CA GLU A 24 12.30 -10.92 -10.94
C GLU A 24 10.91 -11.50 -10.65
N GLY A 25 9.90 -10.64 -10.53
CA GLY A 25 8.54 -11.05 -10.19
C GLY A 25 8.27 -11.26 -8.70
N ARG A 26 9.28 -11.16 -7.83
CA ARG A 26 9.07 -11.14 -6.37
C ARG A 26 8.45 -9.81 -5.95
N GLY A 27 7.50 -9.87 -5.02
CA GLY A 27 7.03 -8.70 -4.30
C GLY A 27 8.09 -8.17 -3.34
N GLY A 28 8.09 -6.87 -3.10
CA GLY A 28 8.80 -6.28 -1.96
C GLY A 28 8.20 -6.77 -0.63
N GLN A 29 9.06 -7.06 0.33
CA GLN A 29 8.66 -7.51 1.65
C GLN A 29 7.88 -6.41 2.38
N PRO A 30 6.66 -6.71 2.87
CA PRO A 30 5.90 -5.76 3.65
C PRO A 30 6.59 -5.37 4.99
N PRO A 31 6.35 -4.15 5.53
CA PRO A 31 5.41 -3.18 5.03
C PRO A 31 5.87 -2.43 3.78
N ALA A 32 4.98 -2.32 2.80
CA ALA A 32 5.24 -1.66 1.54
C ALA A 32 3.97 -0.98 1.01
N SER A 33 4.07 0.30 0.65
CA SER A 33 3.01 1.01 -0.07
C SER A 33 2.95 0.52 -1.51
N LEU A 34 1.77 0.11 -1.97
CA LEU A 34 1.58 -0.52 -3.26
C LEU A 34 0.82 0.39 -4.21
N PHE A 35 1.25 0.42 -5.47
CA PHE A 35 0.39 0.81 -6.57
C PHE A 35 -0.04 -0.45 -7.30
N GLU A 36 -1.34 -0.67 -7.37
CA GLU A 36 -1.96 -1.82 -8.01
C GLU A 36 -2.71 -1.34 -9.25
N ILE A 37 -2.56 -2.07 -10.36
CA ILE A 37 -3.24 -1.75 -11.62
C ILE A 37 -3.60 -3.03 -12.37
N THR A 38 -4.84 -3.08 -12.83
CA THR A 38 -5.33 -4.04 -13.82
C THR A 38 -5.60 -3.28 -15.11
N VAL A 39 -4.76 -3.51 -16.13
CA VAL A 39 -4.95 -2.93 -17.46
C VAL A 39 -5.88 -3.85 -18.26
N ALA A 40 -7.02 -3.32 -18.68
CA ALA A 40 -8.00 -4.07 -19.47
C ALA A 40 -8.21 -3.43 -20.85
N ALA A 41 -8.95 -4.10 -21.73
CA ALA A 41 -9.16 -3.63 -23.09
C ALA A 41 -9.84 -2.25 -23.15
N ASP A 42 -10.79 -2.01 -22.25
CA ASP A 42 -11.66 -0.82 -22.29
C ASP A 42 -11.49 0.10 -21.08
N GLN A 43 -11.26 -0.47 -19.89
CA GLN A 43 -11.21 0.27 -18.64
C GLN A 43 -10.20 -0.35 -17.68
N ASP A 44 -9.22 0.46 -17.30
CA ASP A 44 -8.24 0.10 -16.29
C ASP A 44 -8.85 0.30 -14.89
N TYR A 45 -8.39 -0.52 -13.95
CA TYR A 45 -8.70 -0.41 -12.53
C TYR A 45 -7.39 -0.21 -11.79
N TYR A 46 -7.31 0.78 -10.92
CA TYR A 46 -6.07 1.10 -10.24
C TYR A 46 -6.30 1.77 -8.90
N ASP A 47 -5.32 1.62 -8.02
CA ASP A 47 -5.37 2.15 -6.68
C ASP A 47 -3.97 2.23 -6.05
N VAL A 48 -3.89 3.01 -4.96
CA VAL A 48 -2.77 2.92 -4.02
C VAL A 48 -3.27 2.17 -2.79
N SER A 49 -2.51 1.17 -2.37
CA SER A 49 -2.90 0.25 -1.31
C SER A 49 -1.90 0.21 -0.18
N LEU A 50 -2.45 0.28 1.04
CA LEU A 50 -1.75 0.16 2.31
C LEU A 50 -2.21 -1.09 3.08
N VAL A 51 -2.87 -2.03 2.40
CA VAL A 51 -3.28 -3.32 2.97
C VAL A 51 -2.07 -4.10 3.46
N ASP A 52 -0.97 -4.01 2.72
CA ASP A 52 0.35 -4.56 3.07
C ASP A 52 1.21 -3.55 3.85
N GLY A 53 0.61 -2.54 4.45
CA GLY A 53 1.30 -1.52 5.24
C GLY A 53 1.83 -0.35 4.42
N TYR A 54 2.66 0.46 5.06
CA TYR A 54 3.23 1.68 4.51
C TYR A 54 4.73 1.71 4.75
N ASN A 55 5.50 2.20 3.79
CA ASN A 55 6.92 2.51 4.00
C ASN A 55 7.32 3.91 3.52
N LEU A 56 6.75 4.35 2.40
CA LEU A 56 7.06 5.65 1.79
C LEU A 56 5.84 6.26 1.10
N PRO A 57 5.76 7.60 1.01
CA PRO A 57 4.65 8.26 0.36
C PRO A 57 4.66 7.99 -1.14
N MET A 58 3.49 7.76 -1.71
CA MET A 58 3.33 7.57 -3.15
C MET A 58 2.06 8.21 -3.67
N SER A 59 2.08 8.61 -4.93
CA SER A 59 0.89 9.07 -5.63
C SER A 59 0.92 8.70 -7.10
N VAL A 60 -0.27 8.63 -7.68
CA VAL A 60 -0.46 8.30 -9.09
C VAL A 60 -1.36 9.33 -9.72
N SER A 61 -0.76 10.07 -10.65
CA SER A 61 -1.49 10.95 -11.56
C SER A 61 -1.73 10.20 -12.86
N VAL A 62 -2.94 10.34 -13.40
CA VAL A 62 -3.36 9.62 -14.61
C VAL A 62 -3.76 10.63 -15.67
N SER A 63 -3.39 10.38 -16.92
CA SER A 63 -3.77 11.23 -18.05
C SER A 63 -5.30 11.24 -18.25
N ARG A 64 -5.78 12.11 -19.16
CA ARG A 64 -7.19 12.19 -19.57
C ARG A 64 -8.19 12.58 -18.46
N GLY A 65 -7.70 13.21 -17.39
CA GLY A 65 -8.54 13.70 -16.29
C GLY A 65 -9.06 12.58 -15.37
N CYS A 66 -8.45 11.40 -15.43
CA CYS A 66 -8.78 10.29 -14.56
C CYS A 66 -8.39 10.59 -13.10
N ARG A 67 -9.05 9.89 -12.17
CA ARG A 67 -8.96 10.18 -10.74
C ARG A 67 -7.54 9.97 -10.21
N TRP A 68 -7.02 10.96 -9.49
CA TRP A 68 -5.78 10.82 -8.72
C TRP A 68 -5.98 9.88 -7.52
N VAL A 69 -4.99 9.02 -7.27
CA VAL A 69 -4.93 8.15 -6.09
C VAL A 69 -3.56 8.26 -5.43
N GLY A 70 -3.50 8.08 -4.11
CA GLY A 70 -2.23 8.25 -3.40
C GLY A 70 -2.33 8.32 -1.89
N CYS A 71 -1.15 8.35 -1.29
CA CYS A 71 -0.88 8.56 0.12
C CYS A 71 0.40 9.40 0.23
N VAL A 72 0.26 10.71 0.34
CA VAL A 72 1.40 11.66 0.38
C VAL A 72 1.76 12.12 1.80
N LYS A 73 0.96 11.76 2.80
CA LYS A 73 1.28 12.01 4.21
C LYS A 73 2.28 10.98 4.71
N ASP A 74 3.23 11.41 5.52
CA ASP A 74 4.14 10.48 6.19
C ASP A 74 3.45 9.71 7.32
N LEU A 75 2.97 8.51 6.99
CA LEU A 75 2.37 7.60 7.96
C LEU A 75 3.36 7.07 9.01
N ASN A 76 4.68 7.08 8.74
CA ASN A 76 5.67 6.64 9.72
C ASN A 76 5.68 7.56 10.96
N SER A 77 5.42 8.86 10.77
CA SER A 77 5.36 9.86 11.86
C SER A 77 4.21 9.64 12.85
N ILE A 78 3.09 9.08 12.39
CA ILE A 78 1.89 8.83 13.20
C ILE A 78 1.61 7.33 13.41
N CYS A 79 2.52 6.46 12.99
CA CYS A 79 2.37 5.03 13.10
C CYS A 79 2.21 4.62 14.58
N PRO A 80 1.16 3.89 14.96
CA PRO A 80 1.01 3.32 16.30
C PRO A 80 2.21 2.48 16.70
N GLY A 81 2.58 2.49 17.99
CA GLY A 81 3.82 1.86 18.47
C GLY A 81 3.93 0.38 18.11
N GLU A 82 2.81 -0.33 18.21
CA GLU A 82 2.63 -1.74 17.90
C GLU A 82 2.74 -2.10 16.41
N LEU A 83 2.70 -1.10 15.51
CA LEU A 83 2.79 -1.27 14.06
C LEU A 83 4.13 -0.83 13.47
N ARG A 84 4.99 -0.16 14.25
CA ARG A 84 6.26 0.41 13.76
C ARG A 84 7.27 -0.66 13.39
N VAL A 85 7.95 -0.44 12.27
CA VAL A 85 9.18 -1.15 11.89
C VAL A 85 10.36 -0.20 12.06
N TRP A 86 11.30 -0.58 12.91
CA TRP A 86 12.48 0.22 13.23
C TRP A 86 13.72 -0.28 12.47
N SER A 87 14.47 0.65 11.90
CA SER A 87 15.83 0.41 11.40
C SER A 87 16.65 1.69 11.56
N GLY A 88 17.93 1.56 11.92
CA GLY A 88 18.85 2.70 12.00
C GLY A 88 18.38 3.85 12.91
N GLY A 89 17.62 3.57 13.97
CA GLY A 89 17.12 4.58 14.92
C GLY A 89 15.90 5.38 14.43
N ARG A 90 15.28 5.00 13.30
CA ARG A 90 14.06 5.62 12.77
C ARG A 90 13.01 4.57 12.41
N VAL A 91 11.75 5.02 12.28
CA VAL A 91 10.67 4.19 11.73
C VAL A 91 10.84 4.16 10.20
N VAL A 92 11.01 2.97 9.64
CA VAL A 92 11.19 2.75 8.18
C VAL A 92 9.95 2.17 7.52
N GLY A 93 8.94 1.83 8.31
CA GLY A 93 7.64 1.40 7.83
C GLY A 93 6.62 1.24 8.95
N CYS A 94 5.36 1.14 8.55
CA CYS A 94 4.21 0.93 9.40
C CYS A 94 3.42 -0.27 8.89
N LYS A 95 3.36 -1.34 9.68
CA LYS A 95 2.56 -2.53 9.36
C LYS A 95 1.09 -2.18 9.32
N SER A 96 0.33 -2.85 8.46
CA SER A 96 -1.13 -2.89 8.62
C SER A 96 -1.50 -3.77 9.81
N ALA A 97 -2.77 -3.70 10.25
CA ALA A 97 -3.26 -4.53 11.34
C ALA A 97 -3.18 -6.02 11.01
N CYS A 98 -3.51 -6.42 9.78
CA CYS A 98 -3.41 -7.82 9.36
C CYS A 98 -1.99 -8.35 9.54
N MET A 99 -0.98 -7.57 9.15
CA MET A 99 0.41 -7.99 9.28
C MET A 99 0.95 -7.98 10.71
N ALA A 100 0.41 -7.12 11.56
CA ALA A 100 0.84 -7.05 12.96
C ALA A 100 0.20 -8.15 13.82
N PHE A 101 -1.09 -8.45 13.58
CA PHE A 101 -1.87 -9.32 14.48
C PHE A 101 -2.32 -10.63 13.84
N ASN A 102 -2.37 -10.72 12.51
CA ASN A 102 -2.76 -11.91 11.74
C ASN A 102 -4.12 -12.52 12.17
N THR A 103 -5.04 -11.68 12.63
CA THR A 103 -6.40 -12.10 13.01
C THR A 103 -7.31 -12.12 11.80
N ASP A 104 -8.39 -12.89 11.86
CA ASP A 104 -9.32 -13.01 10.74
C ASP A 104 -10.09 -11.70 10.46
N TRP A 105 -10.38 -10.90 11.48
CA TRP A 105 -11.05 -9.61 11.28
C TRP A 105 -10.11 -8.52 10.75
N ASP A 106 -8.82 -8.56 11.09
CA ASP A 106 -7.85 -7.60 10.55
C ASP A 106 -7.45 -7.96 9.11
N CYS A 107 -7.43 -9.26 8.78
CA CYS A 107 -7.08 -9.78 7.46
C CYS A 107 -8.28 -10.07 6.56
N CYS A 108 -9.51 -9.83 7.03
CA CYS A 108 -10.75 -10.13 6.31
C CYS A 108 -10.83 -11.58 5.79
N ARG A 109 -10.63 -12.56 6.67
CA ARG A 109 -10.67 -14.01 6.35
C ARG A 109 -11.83 -14.71 7.04
N GLY A 110 -12.17 -15.91 6.57
CA GLY A 110 -13.18 -16.77 7.19
C GLY A 110 -14.53 -16.07 7.31
N ALA A 111 -15.06 -15.95 8.54
CA ALA A 111 -16.32 -15.25 8.80
C ALA A 111 -16.29 -13.76 8.41
N PHE A 112 -15.10 -13.16 8.29
CA PHE A 112 -14.87 -11.77 7.89
C PHE A 112 -14.50 -11.65 6.40
N GLY A 113 -14.68 -12.70 5.60
CA GLY A 113 -14.31 -12.75 4.18
C GLY A 113 -15.27 -12.05 3.21
N SER A 114 -16.03 -11.06 3.67
CA SER A 114 -16.88 -10.24 2.80
C SER A 114 -16.91 -8.77 3.24
N PRO A 115 -17.26 -7.84 2.34
CA PRO A 115 -17.44 -6.42 2.70
C PRO A 115 -18.51 -6.20 3.79
N ASP A 116 -19.48 -7.11 3.89
CA ASP A 116 -20.55 -7.04 4.87
C ASP A 116 -20.09 -7.43 6.27
N THR A 117 -19.07 -8.29 6.39
CA THR A 117 -18.58 -8.78 7.68
C THR A 117 -17.25 -8.17 8.09
N CYS A 118 -16.34 -7.84 7.16
CA CYS A 118 -15.11 -7.13 7.48
C CYS A 118 -15.33 -5.62 7.57
N LYS A 119 -15.26 -5.06 8.78
CA LYS A 119 -15.45 -3.63 9.02
C LYS A 119 -14.12 -2.93 9.30
N PRO A 120 -14.03 -1.61 9.02
CA PRO A 120 -12.85 -0.84 9.38
C PRO A 120 -12.49 -0.99 10.86
N THR A 121 -11.21 -1.17 11.16
CA THR A 121 -10.67 -1.31 12.51
C THR A 121 -10.12 0.02 13.01
N ARG A 122 -9.63 0.07 14.26
CA ARG A 122 -8.95 1.29 14.77
C ARG A 122 -7.77 1.68 13.88
N TYR A 123 -7.02 0.68 13.41
CA TYR A 123 -5.80 0.89 12.64
C TYR A 123 -6.07 1.28 11.19
N SER A 124 -7.01 0.61 10.51
CA SER A 124 -7.34 0.99 9.13
C SER A 124 -7.94 2.40 9.07
N ARG A 125 -8.68 2.85 10.10
CA ARG A 125 -9.14 4.24 10.20
C ARG A 125 -8.00 5.25 10.30
N ILE A 126 -6.89 4.93 10.98
CA ILE A 126 -5.70 5.82 11.05
C ILE A 126 -5.11 5.99 9.64
N PHE A 127 -4.92 4.87 8.94
CA PHE A 127 -4.38 4.84 7.58
C PHE A 127 -5.30 5.62 6.64
N LYS A 128 -6.62 5.41 6.75
CA LYS A 128 -7.61 6.11 5.94
C LYS A 128 -7.68 7.61 6.22
N GLY A 129 -7.60 8.01 7.48
CA GLY A 129 -7.58 9.43 7.86
C GLY A 129 -6.33 10.16 7.37
N ALA A 130 -5.20 9.46 7.28
CA ALA A 130 -3.99 10.01 6.68
C ALA A 130 -4.08 10.07 5.16
N CYS A 131 -4.60 9.01 4.53
CA CYS A 131 -4.60 8.79 3.10
C CYS A 131 -6.00 8.38 2.58
N PRO A 132 -6.93 9.35 2.43
CA PRO A 132 -8.33 9.07 2.10
C PRO A 132 -8.54 8.41 0.73
N SER A 133 -7.60 8.61 -0.19
CA SER A 133 -7.60 8.06 -1.56
C SER A 133 -6.92 6.69 -1.68
N ALA A 134 -6.33 6.16 -0.62
CA ALA A 134 -5.66 4.86 -0.63
C ALA A 134 -6.51 3.80 0.09
N TYR A 135 -6.35 2.54 -0.32
CA TYR A 135 -6.90 1.40 0.40
C TYR A 135 -6.24 1.30 1.77
N SER A 136 -7.08 1.26 2.81
CA SER A 136 -6.63 1.12 4.19
C SER A 136 -6.83 -0.29 4.77
N TYR A 137 -7.65 -1.10 4.12
CA TYR A 137 -7.91 -2.52 4.41
C TYR A 137 -8.57 -3.17 3.18
N ALA A 138 -8.72 -4.50 3.19
CA ALA A 138 -9.05 -5.29 1.99
C ALA A 138 -10.37 -4.93 1.26
N TYR A 139 -11.36 -4.33 1.94
CA TYR A 139 -12.67 -4.01 1.34
C TYR A 139 -12.98 -2.51 1.31
N ASP A 140 -11.95 -1.67 1.17
CA ASP A 140 -12.06 -0.21 1.10
C ASP A 140 -12.35 0.34 -0.31
N ASP A 141 -13.16 -0.37 -1.12
CA ASP A 141 -13.30 -0.10 -2.56
C ASP A 141 -13.89 1.28 -2.87
N LYS A 142 -14.98 1.63 -2.19
CA LYS A 142 -15.84 2.79 -2.54
C LYS A 142 -15.08 4.12 -2.63
N SER A 143 -13.98 4.24 -1.89
CA SER A 143 -13.21 5.47 -1.81
C SER A 143 -11.78 5.34 -2.35
N SER A 144 -11.34 4.14 -2.73
CA SER A 144 -9.93 3.85 -3.01
C SER A 144 -9.69 3.30 -4.41
N LEU A 145 -10.67 2.57 -4.97
CA LEU A 145 -10.60 2.08 -6.33
C LEU A 145 -10.95 3.18 -7.33
N ALA A 146 -10.08 3.38 -8.31
CA ALA A 146 -10.31 4.28 -9.42
C ALA A 146 -10.34 3.51 -10.75
N THR A 147 -11.03 4.09 -11.73
CA THR A 147 -11.09 3.56 -13.08
C THR A 147 -10.75 4.62 -14.10
N CYS A 148 -10.14 4.21 -15.21
CA CYS A 148 -9.76 5.11 -16.30
C CYS A 148 -9.86 4.41 -17.65
N ASN A 149 -10.36 5.11 -18.67
CA ASN A 149 -10.42 4.56 -20.02
C ASN A 149 -9.08 4.80 -20.74
N ARG A 150 -8.16 3.83 -20.63
CA ARG A 150 -6.80 3.84 -21.21
C ARG A 150 -6.03 5.11 -20.87
N GLY A 151 -5.45 5.12 -19.67
CA GLY A 151 -4.64 6.23 -19.14
C GLY A 151 -3.14 5.96 -19.22
N ASP A 152 -2.36 7.04 -19.21
CA ASP A 152 -0.93 7.00 -18.91
C ASP A 152 -0.75 7.30 -17.42
N TYR A 153 0.08 6.51 -16.74
CA TYR A 153 0.25 6.56 -15.29
C TYR A 153 1.61 7.15 -14.93
N VAL A 154 1.60 8.20 -14.12
CA VAL A 154 2.81 8.78 -13.53
C VAL A 154 2.82 8.46 -12.04
N LEU A 155 3.71 7.54 -11.66
CA LEU A 155 3.97 7.20 -10.26
C LEU A 155 5.01 8.18 -9.70
N THR A 156 4.70 8.78 -8.56
CA THR A 156 5.61 9.68 -7.85
C THR A 156 5.84 9.19 -6.43
N PHE A 157 7.10 9.05 -6.06
CA PHE A 157 7.56 8.77 -4.70
C PHE A 157 8.15 10.05 -4.11
N CYS A 158 7.91 10.33 -2.82
CA CYS A 158 8.35 11.54 -2.15
C CYS A 158 9.40 11.27 -1.06
#